data_AF-A0A2K3PCD4-F1
#
_entry.id   AF-A0A2K3PCD4-F1
#
_cell.length_a   1.000
_cell.length_b   1.000
_cell.length_c   1.000
_cell.angle_alpha   90.00
_cell.angle_beta   90.00
_cell.angle_gamma   90.00
#
_symmetry.space_group_name_H-M   'P 1'
#
loop_
_entity.id
_entity.type
_entity.pdbx_description
1 polymer ?
#
loop_
_entity_poly.entity_id
_entity_poly.type
_entity_poly.pdbx_seq_one_letter_code
_entity_poly.pdbx_strand_id
1 'polypeptide(L)'
;ARSFGLPYLNAYLDSLGTNFSHGANFATSASTIRPPPSIIPQGGFSPFYLDVQYTQFKNFKPRTQFIIQQGGIFASLMPKEEYFSKALYTFDIGQNDLGAGFFGNKTIQQVNTSVPEIINSFSKNVKDIYNLGARSFWIHNTGPIGCLPYILMGFPLAEKDENGCAKQYNEVAQYFNQKLKEEVVQLLDDLPLAAITYVDIYSVKYSLFSNPEKYGFEHPLVACCGYGGQYNYSNNAGCGGTIEVNGTHIFVGSCERASTRVNWDGVHYTEAANNTARIFTTKNCDFPAIFNFGASNADTGGLAAAFRAPPWPYGQTYFHRSTGRYSDGRIILDFIAQNFGLPYLSPYLNSLGSNFTHGASFATFGSTIRIPNSVMPYGFEFPHVTCCGYGGKYNYDDHALCGQTININGTKKVVGSCKNPSTRVIWDGTHYTEAANKIIFDQISSGVLTDPPISLNLNGIKDLTKKLVCSHSDPAWGGGNAIGQQLDLEKLATIDGEGMTLLVEVLLEDGPMLYLKATLKSSWMPYTIKPKWSF
;
A
#
# COMPACT_ATOMS: atom_id res chain seq x y z
N ALA A 1 -22.61 -15.71 1.19
CA ALA A 1 -23.22 -14.69 2.06
C ALA A 1 -24.71 -14.97 2.23
N ARG A 2 -25.58 -14.49 1.33
CA ARG A 2 -27.06 -14.56 1.47
C ARG A 2 -27.61 -15.98 1.70
N SER A 3 -27.12 -16.98 0.98
CA SER A 3 -27.54 -18.39 1.15
C SER A 3 -27.11 -19.05 2.47
N PHE A 4 -26.16 -18.46 3.18
CA PHE A 4 -25.64 -18.94 4.47
C PHE A 4 -26.16 -18.09 5.65
N GLY A 5 -27.12 -17.19 5.42
CA GLY A 5 -27.59 -16.25 6.45
C GLY A 5 -26.55 -15.21 6.88
N LEU A 6 -25.49 -15.00 6.09
CA LEU A 6 -24.38 -14.09 6.40
C LEU A 6 -24.39 -12.84 5.51
N PRO A 7 -23.93 -11.68 6.01
CA PRO A 7 -23.76 -10.47 5.20
C PRO A 7 -22.65 -10.63 4.15
N TYR A 8 -22.59 -9.70 3.18
CA TYR A 8 -21.45 -9.63 2.26
C TYR A 8 -20.17 -9.25 3.01
N LEU A 9 -19.05 -9.88 2.63
CA LEU A 9 -17.76 -9.62 3.26
C LEU A 9 -17.20 -8.26 2.81
N ASN A 10 -16.67 -7.50 3.76
CA ASN A 10 -15.93 -6.27 3.47
C ASN A 10 -14.51 -6.58 2.98
N ALA A 11 -13.96 -5.75 2.10
CA ALA A 11 -12.54 -5.87 1.72
C ALA A 11 -11.64 -5.58 2.94
N TYR A 12 -10.57 -6.37 3.13
CA TYR A 12 -9.68 -6.23 4.28
C TYR A 12 -9.00 -4.86 4.36
N LEU A 13 -8.61 -4.30 3.20
CA LEU A 13 -8.00 -2.97 3.08
C LEU A 13 -9.02 -1.84 2.95
N ASP A 14 -10.32 -2.13 3.04
CA ASP A 14 -11.31 -1.08 3.08
C ASP A 14 -11.35 -0.48 4.48
N SER A 15 -10.98 0.79 4.55
CA SER A 15 -10.89 1.52 5.81
C SER A 15 -12.19 2.15 6.26
N LEU A 16 -13.21 2.13 5.41
CA LEU A 16 -14.41 2.92 5.60
C LEU A 16 -15.59 2.05 6.02
N GLY A 17 -15.85 2.02 7.33
CA GLY A 17 -17.07 1.40 7.88
C GLY A 17 -17.12 -0.11 7.74
N THR A 18 -15.95 -0.77 7.71
CA THR A 18 -15.87 -2.21 7.56
C THR A 18 -16.22 -2.94 8.85
N ASN A 19 -17.00 -4.02 8.70
CA ASN A 19 -17.40 -4.88 9.80
C ASN A 19 -16.92 -6.30 9.54
N PHE A 20 -15.89 -6.72 10.27
CA PHE A 20 -15.27 -8.04 10.10
C PHE A 20 -15.85 -9.12 11.02
N SER A 21 -16.93 -8.84 11.76
CA SER A 21 -17.58 -9.82 12.66
C SER A 21 -18.01 -11.11 11.95
N HIS A 22 -18.23 -11.06 10.63
CA HIS A 22 -18.61 -12.20 9.80
C HIS A 22 -17.54 -12.55 8.74
N GLY A 23 -16.33 -12.03 8.89
CA GLY A 23 -15.18 -12.29 8.01
C GLY A 23 -14.73 -11.08 7.17
N ALA A 24 -13.65 -11.26 6.40
CA ALA A 24 -13.05 -10.25 5.52
C ALA A 24 -12.71 -10.85 4.15
N ASN A 25 -12.76 -10.02 3.10
CA ASN A 25 -12.35 -10.36 1.75
C ASN A 25 -10.93 -9.82 1.47
N PHE A 26 -9.97 -10.71 1.33
CA PHE A 26 -8.57 -10.37 1.01
C PHE A 26 -8.29 -10.33 -0.50
N ALA A 27 -9.27 -10.65 -1.34
CA ALA A 27 -9.09 -10.62 -2.78
C ALA A 27 -8.85 -9.18 -3.27
N THR A 28 -7.80 -9.00 -4.07
CA THR A 28 -7.52 -7.75 -4.76
C THR A 28 -7.59 -7.94 -6.26
N SER A 29 -8.15 -6.97 -6.98
CA SER A 29 -8.20 -7.00 -8.44
C SER A 29 -6.78 -7.06 -9.02
N ALA A 30 -6.60 -7.81 -10.10
CA ALA A 30 -5.31 -8.05 -10.76
C ALA A 30 -4.25 -8.80 -9.93
N SER A 31 -4.62 -9.46 -8.83
CA SER A 31 -3.74 -10.42 -8.15
C SER A 31 -3.43 -11.61 -9.05
N THR A 32 -2.15 -11.81 -9.35
CA THR A 32 -1.66 -12.93 -10.14
C THR A 32 -0.95 -13.94 -9.25
N ILE A 33 -0.95 -15.20 -9.69
CA ILE A 33 -0.29 -16.31 -8.98
C ILE A 33 1.24 -16.27 -9.17
N ARG A 34 1.70 -15.70 -10.29
CA ARG A 34 3.12 -15.41 -10.58
C ARG A 34 3.28 -13.90 -10.70
N PRO A 35 4.45 -13.34 -10.39
CA PRO A 35 4.78 -11.99 -10.82
C PRO A 35 4.46 -11.79 -12.31
N PRO A 36 3.59 -10.83 -12.73
CA PRO A 36 3.47 -10.50 -14.15
C PRO A 36 4.84 -10.09 -14.72
N PRO A 37 5.04 -10.21 -16.04
CA PRO A 37 6.28 -9.81 -16.72
C PRO A 37 6.67 -8.35 -16.45
N SER A 38 5.69 -7.53 -16.07
CA SER A 38 5.86 -6.21 -15.48
C SER A 38 5.07 -6.18 -14.16
N ILE A 39 5.68 -6.68 -13.08
CA ILE A 39 5.48 -6.03 -11.77
C ILE A 39 6.57 -4.97 -11.70
N ILE A 40 6.16 -3.76 -11.36
CA ILE A 40 7.04 -2.75 -10.79
C ILE A 40 7.93 -3.43 -9.72
N PRO A 41 9.24 -3.22 -9.71
CA PRO A 41 10.22 -4.30 -9.51
C PRO A 41 10.36 -4.84 -8.08
N GLN A 42 11.06 -5.95 -7.88
CA GLN A 42 11.42 -6.42 -6.53
C GLN A 42 12.25 -5.37 -5.76
N GLY A 43 11.84 -5.00 -4.54
CA GLY A 43 12.71 -4.42 -3.51
C GLY A 43 12.03 -3.47 -2.52
N GLY A 44 12.68 -2.36 -2.14
CA GLY A 44 12.50 -1.73 -0.83
C GLY A 44 11.50 -0.57 -0.69
N PHE A 45 10.90 -0.06 -1.76
CA PHE A 45 10.01 1.12 -1.70
C PHE A 45 8.53 0.73 -1.65
N SER A 46 7.65 1.64 -1.22
CA SER A 46 6.23 1.34 -1.09
C SER A 46 5.51 1.39 -2.45
N PRO A 47 4.54 0.50 -2.71
CA PRO A 47 3.67 0.59 -3.87
C PRO A 47 2.66 1.75 -3.77
N PHE A 48 2.52 2.39 -2.60
CA PHE A 48 1.66 3.56 -2.39
C PHE A 48 2.45 4.87 -2.62
N TYR A 49 3.01 5.04 -3.81
CA TYR A 49 3.64 6.30 -4.25
C TYR A 49 2.58 7.42 -4.40
N LEU A 50 3.00 8.68 -4.60
CA LEU A 50 2.10 9.84 -4.43
C LEU A 50 0.80 9.77 -5.25
N ASP A 51 0.84 9.33 -6.52
CA ASP A 51 -0.39 9.20 -7.33
C ASP A 51 -1.38 8.19 -6.75
N VAL A 52 -0.88 7.14 -6.10
CA VAL A 52 -1.73 6.15 -5.42
C VAL A 52 -2.34 6.76 -4.17
N GLN A 53 -1.57 7.53 -3.39
CA GLN A 53 -2.09 8.26 -2.23
C GLN A 53 -3.16 9.29 -2.65
N TYR A 54 -2.94 10.01 -3.74
CA TYR A 54 -3.96 10.87 -4.35
C TYR A 54 -5.20 10.08 -4.76
N THR A 55 -5.04 8.93 -5.42
CA THR A 55 -6.18 8.08 -5.83
C THR A 55 -6.97 7.58 -4.63
N GLN A 56 -6.29 7.24 -3.53
CA GLN A 56 -6.93 6.89 -2.26
C GLN A 56 -7.75 8.08 -1.73
N PHE A 57 -7.17 9.28 -1.67
CA PHE A 57 -7.89 10.49 -1.23
C PHE A 57 -9.08 10.84 -2.13
N LYS A 58 -8.90 10.76 -3.45
CA LYS A 58 -9.95 10.99 -4.45
C LYS A 58 -11.16 10.10 -4.23
N ASN A 59 -10.94 8.83 -3.87
CA ASN A 59 -12.01 7.89 -3.54
C ASN A 59 -12.55 8.08 -2.12
N PHE A 60 -11.69 8.44 -1.18
CA PHE A 60 -12.05 8.67 0.22
C PHE A 60 -13.13 9.77 0.35
N LYS A 61 -12.93 10.93 -0.29
CA LYS A 61 -13.88 12.06 -0.18
C LYS A 61 -15.35 11.66 -0.48
N PRO A 62 -15.72 11.17 -1.68
CA PRO A 62 -17.11 10.80 -1.96
C PRO A 62 -17.62 9.64 -1.09
N ARG A 63 -16.76 8.67 -0.73
CA ARG A 63 -17.16 7.53 0.12
C ARG A 63 -17.52 7.97 1.55
N THR A 64 -16.77 8.92 2.12
CA THR A 64 -17.11 9.46 3.45
C THR A 64 -18.49 10.11 3.45
N GLN A 65 -18.83 10.86 2.39
CA GLN A 65 -20.15 11.50 2.28
C GLN A 65 -21.27 10.49 2.08
N PHE A 66 -21.03 9.44 1.30
CA PHE A 66 -21.96 8.32 1.17
C PHE A 66 -22.24 7.64 2.51
N ILE A 67 -21.21 7.37 3.32
CA ILE A 67 -21.38 6.77 4.66
C ILE A 67 -22.12 7.70 5.62
N ILE A 68 -21.86 9.01 5.57
CA ILE A 68 -22.61 9.99 6.36
C ILE A 68 -24.10 9.93 6.02
N GLN A 69 -24.45 9.84 4.74
CA GLN A 69 -25.83 9.73 4.27
C GLN A 69 -26.50 8.41 4.69
N GLN A 70 -25.75 7.31 4.78
CA GLN A 70 -26.26 6.03 5.28
C GLN A 70 -26.56 6.05 6.79
N GLY A 71 -25.92 6.94 7.54
CA GLY A 71 -26.09 7.06 8.99
C GLY A 71 -25.42 5.94 9.79
N GLY A 72 -25.89 5.71 11.02
CA GLY A 72 -25.32 4.73 11.94
C GLY A 72 -23.99 5.16 12.57
N ILE A 73 -23.30 4.22 13.21
CA ILE A 73 -22.10 4.51 14.03
C ILE A 73 -20.95 5.08 13.18
N PHE A 74 -20.76 4.57 11.96
CA PHE A 74 -19.66 4.98 11.09
C PHE A 74 -19.83 6.39 10.53
N ALA A 75 -21.06 6.89 10.37
CA ALA A 75 -21.31 8.28 9.95
C ALA A 75 -20.67 9.29 10.90
N SER A 76 -20.64 9.01 12.21
CA SER A 76 -20.01 9.88 13.21
C SER A 76 -18.48 9.90 13.15
N LEU A 77 -17.88 8.90 12.48
CA LEU A 77 -16.43 8.73 12.33
C LEU A 77 -15.90 9.30 11.01
N MET A 78 -16.76 9.93 10.20
CA MET A 78 -16.40 10.51 8.90
C MET A 78 -16.23 12.03 9.00
N PRO A 79 -15.34 12.63 8.18
CA PRO A 79 -15.21 14.08 8.12
C PRO A 79 -16.42 14.71 7.43
N LYS A 80 -16.89 15.86 7.96
CA LYS A 80 -17.94 16.66 7.33
C LYS A 80 -17.50 17.17 5.96
N GLU A 81 -18.43 17.32 5.02
CA GLU A 81 -18.10 17.81 3.66
C GLU A 81 -17.36 19.15 3.67
N GLU A 82 -17.79 20.07 4.53
CA GLU A 82 -17.18 21.40 4.71
C GLU A 82 -15.75 21.36 5.27
N TYR A 83 -15.32 20.23 5.87
CA TYR A 83 -13.96 20.11 6.37
C TYR A 83 -12.96 19.99 5.23
N PHE A 84 -13.34 19.43 4.07
CA PHE A 84 -12.41 19.28 2.94
C PHE A 84 -11.92 20.63 2.38
N SER A 85 -12.76 21.66 2.37
CA SER A 85 -12.31 23.00 1.93
C SER A 85 -11.59 23.81 3.00
N LYS A 86 -11.74 23.39 4.27
CA LYS A 86 -11.15 24.06 5.44
C LYS A 86 -9.94 23.32 6.02
N ALA A 87 -9.62 22.13 5.54
CA ALA A 87 -8.58 21.28 6.10
C ALA A 87 -7.17 21.75 5.72
N LEU A 88 -6.20 21.35 6.54
CA LEU A 88 -4.78 21.46 6.22
C LEU A 88 -4.31 20.22 5.45
N TYR A 89 -3.67 20.43 4.31
CA TYR A 89 -3.12 19.39 3.45
C TYR A 89 -1.60 19.36 3.59
N THR A 90 -1.05 18.33 4.22
CA THR A 90 0.40 18.24 4.52
C THR A 90 1.13 17.30 3.56
N PHE A 91 2.34 17.67 3.16
CA PHE A 91 3.21 16.87 2.27
C PHE A 91 4.63 16.77 2.84
N ASP A 92 5.10 15.56 3.14
CA ASP A 92 6.51 15.23 3.43
C ASP A 92 6.92 14.02 2.58
N ILE A 93 7.46 14.31 1.39
CA ILE A 93 7.79 13.32 0.36
C ILE A 93 8.93 13.82 -0.55
N GLY A 94 9.60 12.91 -1.26
CA GLY A 94 10.67 13.22 -2.22
C GLY A 94 12.06 12.74 -1.81
N GLN A 95 12.34 12.60 -0.51
CA GLN A 95 13.64 12.07 -0.04
C GLN A 95 13.92 10.66 -0.56
N ASN A 96 12.88 9.82 -0.60
CA ASN A 96 12.98 8.46 -1.12
C ASN A 96 13.25 8.43 -2.62
N ASP A 97 12.78 9.41 -3.40
CA ASP A 97 13.07 9.48 -4.84
C ASP A 97 14.58 9.68 -5.07
N LEU A 98 15.23 10.51 -4.24
CA LEU A 98 16.68 10.69 -4.27
C LEU A 98 17.40 9.42 -3.81
N GLY A 99 16.96 8.82 -2.70
CA GLY A 99 17.50 7.55 -2.19
C GLY A 99 17.41 6.42 -3.21
N ALA A 100 16.25 6.26 -3.86
CA ALA A 100 16.03 5.29 -4.93
C ALA A 100 16.98 5.53 -6.11
N GLY A 101 17.25 6.80 -6.44
CA GLY A 101 18.26 7.16 -7.42
C GLY A 101 19.66 6.70 -7.02
N PHE A 102 20.12 7.07 -5.82
CA PHE A 102 21.47 6.78 -5.35
C PHE A 102 21.77 5.28 -5.25
N PHE A 103 20.82 4.49 -4.75
CA PHE A 103 20.99 3.04 -4.63
C PHE A 103 20.55 2.27 -5.90
N GLY A 104 20.01 2.96 -6.91
CA GLY A 104 19.45 2.39 -8.13
C GLY A 104 20.39 2.39 -9.34
N ASN A 105 21.70 2.26 -9.12
CA ASN A 105 22.74 2.27 -10.16
C ASN A 105 22.80 3.57 -11.01
N LYS A 106 22.35 4.71 -10.44
CA LYS A 106 22.49 6.03 -11.06
C LYS A 106 23.67 6.79 -10.47
N THR A 107 24.32 7.61 -11.29
CA THR A 107 25.29 8.60 -10.80
C THR A 107 24.57 9.76 -10.12
N ILE A 108 25.28 10.50 -9.26
CA ILE A 108 24.77 11.73 -8.61
C ILE A 108 24.20 12.70 -9.66
N GLN A 109 24.89 12.88 -10.79
CA GLN A 109 24.42 13.74 -11.87
C GLN A 109 23.11 13.23 -12.49
N GLN A 110 22.97 11.93 -12.73
CA GLN A 110 21.73 11.34 -13.25
C GLN A 110 20.56 11.48 -12.28
N VAL A 111 20.81 11.37 -10.97
CA VAL A 111 19.79 11.67 -9.95
C VAL A 111 19.38 13.13 -10.02
N ASN A 112 20.36 14.04 -10.11
CA ASN A 112 20.13 15.48 -10.21
C ASN A 112 19.29 15.85 -11.44
N THR A 113 19.58 15.28 -12.62
CA THR A 113 18.82 15.49 -13.86
C THR A 113 17.37 15.01 -13.75
N SER A 114 17.07 14.08 -12.84
CA SER A 114 15.70 13.58 -12.64
C SER A 114 14.82 14.45 -11.75
N VAL A 115 15.40 15.42 -11.03
CA VAL A 115 14.69 16.29 -10.07
C VAL A 115 13.55 17.09 -10.72
N PRO A 116 13.74 17.77 -11.87
CA PRO A 116 12.64 18.53 -12.49
C PRO A 116 11.39 17.68 -12.79
N GLU A 117 11.57 16.45 -13.28
CA GLU A 117 10.44 15.54 -13.54
C GLU A 117 9.72 15.11 -12.26
N ILE A 118 10.48 14.91 -11.18
CA ILE A 118 9.92 14.58 -9.86
C ILE A 118 9.06 15.75 -9.37
N ILE A 119 9.56 16.98 -9.46
CA ILE A 119 8.84 18.20 -9.05
C ILE A 119 7.58 18.43 -9.90
N ASN A 120 7.65 18.21 -11.22
CA ASN A 120 6.48 18.30 -12.09
C ASN A 120 5.38 17.30 -11.68
N SER A 121 5.77 16.08 -11.31
CA SER A 121 4.83 15.04 -10.85
C SER A 121 4.19 15.42 -9.50
N PHE A 122 4.96 16.03 -8.61
CA PHE A 122 4.47 16.58 -7.35
C PHE A 122 3.47 17.72 -7.59
N SER A 123 3.81 18.69 -8.44
CA SER A 123 2.95 19.82 -8.81
C SER A 123 1.59 19.36 -9.35
N LYS A 124 1.61 18.35 -10.24
CA LYS A 124 0.39 17.74 -10.76
C LYS A 124 -0.51 17.20 -9.64
N ASN A 125 0.05 16.50 -8.64
CA ASN A 125 -0.72 15.99 -7.51
C ASN A 125 -1.33 17.11 -6.65
N VAL A 126 -0.58 18.19 -6.41
CA VAL A 126 -1.10 19.36 -5.68
C VAL A 126 -2.27 19.99 -6.43
N LYS A 127 -2.16 20.16 -7.76
CA LYS A 127 -3.23 20.65 -8.63
C LYS A 127 -4.45 19.72 -8.63
N ASP A 128 -4.22 18.40 -8.70
CA ASP A 128 -5.28 17.39 -8.64
C ASP A 128 -6.04 17.43 -7.29
N ILE A 129 -5.34 17.60 -6.17
CA ILE A 129 -5.94 17.72 -4.83
C ILE A 129 -6.67 19.07 -4.65
N TYR A 130 -6.14 20.16 -5.19
CA TYR A 130 -6.82 21.46 -5.25
C TYR A 130 -8.17 21.38 -5.99
N ASN A 131 -8.21 20.65 -7.10
CA ASN A 131 -9.44 20.43 -7.88
C ASN A 131 -10.49 19.63 -7.10
N LEU A 132 -10.07 18.87 -6.08
CA LEU A 132 -10.97 18.18 -5.15
C LEU A 132 -11.44 19.07 -3.98
N GLY A 133 -11.10 20.37 -3.98
CA GLY A 133 -11.59 21.35 -3.03
C GLY A 133 -10.59 21.76 -1.95
N ALA A 134 -9.36 21.24 -1.96
CA ALA A 134 -8.32 21.63 -1.02
C ALA A 134 -7.91 23.10 -1.18
N ARG A 135 -7.71 23.80 -0.06
CA ARG A 135 -7.37 25.24 -0.06
C ARG A 135 -6.16 25.61 0.79
N SER A 136 -5.74 24.80 1.75
CA SER A 136 -4.60 25.12 2.61
C SER A 136 -3.55 24.03 2.53
N PHE A 137 -2.41 24.34 1.93
CA PHE A 137 -1.32 23.40 1.67
C PHE A 137 -0.11 23.72 2.55
N TRP A 138 0.50 22.68 3.10
CA TRP A 138 1.68 22.73 3.96
C TRP A 138 2.73 21.77 3.40
N ILE A 139 3.68 22.32 2.64
CA ILE A 139 4.59 21.56 1.80
C ILE A 139 5.99 21.60 2.41
N HIS A 140 6.47 20.45 2.89
CA HIS A 140 7.84 20.31 3.37
C HIS A 140 8.78 20.08 2.20
N ASN A 141 9.96 20.69 2.26
CA ASN A 141 11.07 20.30 1.42
C ASN A 141 11.74 19.00 1.93
N THR A 142 12.74 18.46 1.25
CA THR A 142 13.43 17.25 1.71
C THR A 142 14.50 17.55 2.76
N GLY A 143 14.73 16.63 3.69
CA GLY A 143 15.77 16.75 4.72
C GLY A 143 17.20 16.55 4.20
N PRO A 144 18.22 16.77 5.05
CA PRO A 144 19.63 16.60 4.71
C PRO A 144 20.00 15.12 4.64
N ILE A 145 19.67 14.49 3.51
CA ILE A 145 19.82 13.05 3.29
C ILE A 145 21.26 12.56 3.49
N GLY A 146 22.25 13.40 3.20
CA GLY A 146 23.67 13.12 3.38
C GLY A 146 24.11 12.97 4.84
N CYS A 147 23.31 13.45 5.79
CA CYS A 147 23.58 13.30 7.23
C CYS A 147 23.07 11.96 7.79
N LEU A 148 22.31 11.18 7.02
CA LEU A 148 21.68 9.96 7.51
C LEU A 148 22.66 8.77 7.47
N PRO A 149 22.76 7.95 8.54
CA PRO A 149 23.67 6.83 8.62
C PRO A 149 23.62 5.87 7.42
N TYR A 150 22.45 5.62 6.83
CA TYR A 150 22.36 4.74 5.67
C TYR A 150 23.07 5.30 4.42
N ILE A 151 23.08 6.62 4.22
CA ILE A 151 23.87 7.26 3.15
C ILE A 151 25.36 7.23 3.52
N LEU A 152 25.70 7.56 4.77
CA LEU A 152 27.08 7.60 5.22
C LEU A 152 27.77 6.23 5.14
N MET A 153 27.05 5.15 5.46
CA MET A 153 27.51 3.77 5.33
C MET A 153 27.44 3.25 3.89
N GLY A 154 26.42 3.64 3.13
CA GLY A 154 26.28 3.24 1.72
C GLY A 154 27.35 3.86 0.81
N PHE A 155 27.81 5.07 1.16
CA PHE A 155 28.77 5.85 0.38
C PHE A 155 29.92 6.38 1.27
N PRO A 156 30.77 5.49 1.81
CA PRO A 156 31.80 5.86 2.79
C PRO A 156 32.89 6.77 2.20
N LEU A 157 33.11 6.71 0.89
CA LEU A 157 34.10 7.51 0.16
C LEU A 157 33.60 8.92 -0.20
N ALA A 158 32.35 9.26 0.10
CA ALA A 158 31.80 10.58 -0.18
C ALA A 158 32.50 11.66 0.66
N GLU A 159 32.83 12.79 0.03
CA GLU A 159 33.35 13.98 0.73
C GLU A 159 32.41 14.39 1.86
N LYS A 160 32.98 14.64 3.04
CA LYS A 160 32.21 15.08 4.21
C LYS A 160 32.28 16.60 4.33
N ASP A 161 31.15 17.22 4.69
CA ASP A 161 31.14 18.63 5.11
C ASP A 161 31.71 18.79 6.53
N GLU A 162 31.76 20.03 7.02
CA GLU A 162 32.26 20.39 8.35
C GLU A 162 31.50 19.69 9.50
N ASN A 163 30.27 19.21 9.25
CA ASN A 163 29.43 18.53 10.23
C ASN A 163 29.45 17.00 10.05
N GLY A 164 30.31 16.48 9.16
CA GLY A 164 30.47 15.05 8.90
C GLY A 164 29.41 14.44 7.98
N CYS A 165 28.53 15.23 7.38
CA CYS A 165 27.52 14.75 6.44
C CYS A 165 28.11 14.56 5.03
N ALA A 166 27.58 13.62 4.24
CA ALA A 166 28.00 13.41 2.86
C ALA A 166 27.55 14.57 1.95
N LYS A 167 28.49 15.47 1.64
CA LYS A 167 28.26 16.79 1.03
C LYS A 167 27.52 16.70 -0.30
N GLN A 168 28.03 15.90 -1.23
CA GLN A 168 27.48 15.77 -2.59
C GLN A 168 26.03 15.25 -2.60
N TYR A 169 25.61 14.50 -1.57
CA TYR A 169 24.24 13.99 -1.43
C TYR A 169 23.31 15.06 -0.86
N ASN A 170 23.81 15.88 0.07
CA ASN A 170 23.10 17.07 0.55
C ASN A 170 22.93 18.12 -0.56
N GLU A 171 23.90 18.29 -1.46
CA GLU A 171 23.80 19.21 -2.61
C GLU A 171 22.63 18.82 -3.54
N VAL A 172 22.41 17.53 -3.80
CA VAL A 172 21.25 17.06 -4.57
C VAL A 172 19.94 17.32 -3.83
N ALA A 173 19.90 17.11 -2.51
CA ALA A 173 18.73 17.45 -1.69
C ALA A 173 18.43 18.96 -1.71
N GLN A 174 19.46 19.80 -1.66
CA GLN A 174 19.33 21.26 -1.79
C GLN A 174 18.85 21.68 -3.18
N TYR A 175 19.33 21.04 -4.24
CA TYR A 175 18.84 21.29 -5.60
C TYR A 175 17.36 20.90 -5.75
N PHE A 176 16.96 19.75 -5.19
CA PHE A 176 15.54 19.36 -5.10
C PHE A 176 14.71 20.44 -4.39
N ASN A 177 15.20 20.93 -3.24
CA ASN A 177 14.51 21.95 -2.45
C ASN A 177 14.41 23.29 -3.20
N GLN A 178 15.44 23.68 -3.94
CA GLN A 178 15.42 24.85 -4.79
C GLN A 178 14.31 24.72 -5.86
N LYS A 179 14.27 23.59 -6.58
CA LYS A 179 13.27 23.34 -7.61
C LYS A 179 11.85 23.26 -7.07
N LEU A 180 11.66 22.66 -5.90
CA LEU A 180 10.38 22.66 -5.22
C LEU A 180 9.93 24.08 -4.85
N LYS A 181 10.84 24.92 -4.37
CA LYS A 181 10.52 26.31 -4.01
C LYS A 181 10.13 27.14 -5.23
N GLU A 182 10.85 27.00 -6.34
CA GLU A 182 10.50 27.60 -7.64
C GLU A 182 9.10 27.15 -8.08
N GLU A 183 8.79 25.86 -7.99
CA GLU A 183 7.48 25.32 -8.34
C GLU A 183 6.35 25.79 -7.41
N VAL A 184 6.62 25.97 -6.11
CA VAL A 184 5.61 26.53 -5.18
C VAL A 184 5.23 27.95 -5.56
N VAL A 185 6.18 28.76 -6.06
CA VAL A 185 5.87 30.10 -6.59
C VAL A 185 4.92 29.99 -7.78
N GLN A 186 5.18 29.06 -8.71
CA GLN A 186 4.28 28.81 -9.83
C GLN A 186 2.90 28.31 -9.38
N LEU A 187 2.84 27.44 -8.38
CA LEU A 187 1.58 26.94 -7.83
C LEU A 187 0.74 28.04 -7.16
N LEU A 188 1.36 29.05 -6.55
CA LEU A 188 0.65 30.19 -5.99
C LEU A 188 -0.05 31.02 -7.09
N ASP A 189 0.57 31.16 -8.26
CA ASP A 189 -0.03 31.83 -9.41
C ASP A 189 -1.13 30.97 -10.05
N ASP A 190 -0.90 29.67 -10.19
CA ASP A 190 -1.83 28.72 -10.81
C ASP A 190 -3.08 28.44 -9.95
N LEU A 191 -2.97 28.58 -8.62
CA LEU A 191 -3.99 28.18 -7.64
C LEU A 191 -4.48 29.38 -6.80
N PRO A 192 -5.25 30.31 -7.37
CA PRO A 192 -5.57 31.60 -6.74
C PRO A 192 -6.42 31.50 -5.46
N LEU A 193 -7.09 30.37 -5.22
CA LEU A 193 -7.85 30.13 -3.99
C LEU A 193 -7.05 29.39 -2.92
N ALA A 194 -5.81 28.99 -3.22
CA ALA A 194 -4.98 28.23 -2.31
C ALA A 194 -4.10 29.15 -1.46
N ALA A 195 -4.03 28.85 -0.17
CA ALA A 195 -2.93 29.27 0.68
C ALA A 195 -1.88 28.16 0.70
N ILE A 196 -0.66 28.44 0.23
CA ILE A 196 0.43 27.46 0.20
C ILE A 196 1.55 27.94 1.13
N THR A 197 1.87 27.11 2.12
CA THR A 197 2.99 27.32 3.03
C THR A 197 4.13 26.39 2.64
N TYR A 198 5.23 26.94 2.15
CA TYR A 198 6.49 26.21 1.96
C TYR A 198 7.27 26.16 3.28
N VAL A 199 7.76 24.97 3.63
CA VAL A 199 8.38 24.69 4.92
C VAL A 199 9.79 24.18 4.68
N ASP A 200 10.77 24.99 5.12
CA ASP A 200 12.18 24.64 5.03
C ASP A 200 12.61 23.68 6.14
N ILE A 201 12.13 22.44 6.06
CA ILE A 201 12.46 21.39 7.03
C ILE A 201 13.93 20.95 6.89
N TYR A 202 14.56 21.16 5.73
CA TYR A 202 16.00 20.94 5.52
C TYR A 202 16.82 21.71 6.55
N SER A 203 16.64 23.03 6.62
CA SER A 203 17.42 23.87 7.52
C SER A 203 17.19 23.52 8.99
N VAL A 204 15.95 23.21 9.36
CA VAL A 204 15.59 22.73 10.70
C VAL A 204 16.32 21.42 11.02
N LYS A 205 16.20 20.41 10.16
CA LYS A 205 16.83 19.09 10.36
C LYS A 205 18.36 19.19 10.30
N TYR A 206 18.93 20.01 9.42
CA TYR A 206 20.38 20.21 9.31
C TYR A 206 20.94 20.89 10.57
N SER A 207 20.19 21.81 11.19
CA SER A 207 20.58 22.44 12.46
C SER A 207 20.77 21.45 13.61
N LEU A 208 20.10 20.28 13.56
CA LEU A 208 20.28 19.22 14.54
C LEU A 208 21.67 18.57 14.44
N PHE A 209 22.29 18.61 13.27
CA PHE A 209 23.64 18.08 13.02
C PHE A 209 24.72 19.14 13.18
N SER A 210 24.45 20.38 12.75
CA SER A 210 25.42 21.48 12.85
C SER A 210 25.44 22.20 14.20
N ASN A 211 24.36 22.12 14.97
CA ASN A 211 24.26 22.73 16.30
C ASN A 211 23.62 21.77 17.33
N PRO A 212 24.12 20.52 17.47
CA PRO A 212 23.47 19.49 18.28
C PRO A 212 23.35 19.87 19.76
N GLU A 213 24.39 20.51 20.32
CA GLU A 213 24.44 20.93 21.73
C GLU A 213 23.35 21.93 22.09
N LYS A 214 22.99 22.84 21.16
CA LYS A 214 21.91 23.82 21.35
C LYS A 214 20.57 23.15 21.66
N TYR A 215 20.37 21.95 21.15
CA TYR A 215 19.13 21.18 21.29
C TYR A 215 19.28 19.99 22.25
N GLY A 216 20.42 19.87 22.93
CA GLY A 216 20.69 18.78 23.87
C GLY A 216 20.99 17.43 23.20
N PHE A 217 21.40 17.42 21.93
CA PHE A 217 21.79 16.20 21.22
C PHE A 217 23.29 15.91 21.34
N GLU A 218 23.60 14.62 21.38
CA GLU A 218 24.92 14.03 21.42
C GLU A 218 25.07 13.11 20.21
N HIS A 219 26.26 13.08 19.60
CA HIS A 219 26.58 12.19 18.47
C HIS A 219 25.49 12.18 17.36
N PRO A 220 25.21 13.33 16.71
CA PRO A 220 24.03 13.49 15.85
C PRO A 220 24.01 12.56 14.63
N LEU A 221 25.17 12.06 14.19
CA LEU A 221 25.31 11.12 13.07
C LEU A 221 25.19 9.64 13.47
N VAL A 222 25.01 9.31 14.75
CA VAL A 222 24.97 7.93 15.24
C VAL A 222 23.53 7.53 15.56
N ALA A 223 23.04 6.44 14.96
CA ALA A 223 21.70 5.93 15.21
C ALA A 223 21.55 5.42 16.65
N CYS A 224 20.41 5.71 17.29
CA CYS A 224 20.12 5.20 18.63
C CYS A 224 19.83 3.70 18.63
N CYS A 225 18.98 3.23 17.71
CA CYS A 225 18.59 1.85 17.55
C CYS A 225 19.28 1.24 16.32
N GLY A 226 20.27 0.41 16.56
CA GLY A 226 21.06 -0.16 15.50
C GLY A 226 22.23 -0.96 16.06
N TYR A 227 23.05 -1.49 15.16
CA TYR A 227 24.19 -2.31 15.54
C TYR A 227 25.35 -2.14 14.58
N GLY A 228 26.53 -1.93 15.16
CA GLY A 228 27.82 -2.00 14.46
C GLY A 228 28.21 -0.74 13.68
N GLY A 229 29.50 -0.68 13.32
CA GLY A 229 30.08 0.43 12.57
C GLY A 229 30.13 1.76 13.32
N GLN A 230 30.72 2.77 12.68
CA GLN A 230 30.91 4.10 13.26
C GLN A 230 29.61 4.88 13.50
N TYR A 231 28.54 4.55 12.78
CA TYR A 231 27.24 5.23 12.86
C TYR A 231 26.16 4.40 13.57
N ASN A 232 26.55 3.29 14.21
CA ASN A 232 25.65 2.31 14.81
C ASN A 232 24.55 1.84 13.84
N TYR A 233 24.93 1.57 12.59
CA TYR A 233 24.01 1.21 11.51
C TYR A 233 24.63 0.15 10.60
N SER A 234 23.82 -0.83 10.21
CA SER A 234 24.17 -1.88 9.25
C SER A 234 22.94 -2.32 8.47
N ASN A 235 23.10 -2.52 7.16
CA ASN A 235 22.02 -3.01 6.29
C ASN A 235 21.53 -4.42 6.68
N ASN A 236 22.36 -5.18 7.41
CA ASN A 236 22.05 -6.55 7.83
C ASN A 236 21.53 -6.63 9.28
N ALA A 237 21.46 -5.50 9.99
CA ALA A 237 21.06 -5.44 11.40
C ALA A 237 20.03 -4.32 11.62
N GLY A 238 18.79 -4.59 11.27
CA GLY A 238 17.69 -3.66 11.47
C GLY A 238 17.27 -3.52 12.93
N CYS A 239 16.87 -2.32 13.33
CA CYS A 239 16.29 -2.03 14.63
C CYS A 239 15.13 -2.99 14.97
N GLY A 240 15.14 -3.54 16.19
CA GLY A 240 14.15 -4.53 16.64
C GLY A 240 14.33 -5.94 16.07
N GLY A 241 15.36 -6.16 15.25
CA GLY A 241 15.76 -7.47 14.76
C GLY A 241 16.61 -8.25 15.78
N THR A 242 16.79 -9.54 15.54
CA THR A 242 17.80 -10.36 16.22
C THR A 242 18.82 -10.80 15.19
N ILE A 243 20.09 -10.54 15.47
CA ILE A 243 21.23 -10.91 14.60
C ILE A 243 22.11 -11.93 15.30
N GLU A 244 22.82 -12.74 14.53
CA GLU A 244 23.83 -13.65 15.06
C GLU A 244 25.22 -13.02 14.89
N VAL A 245 25.94 -12.87 16.01
CA VAL A 245 27.31 -12.36 16.03
C VAL A 245 28.16 -13.33 16.84
N ASN A 246 29.15 -13.95 16.19
CA ASN A 246 30.04 -14.94 16.80
C ASN A 246 29.28 -16.06 17.56
N GLY A 247 28.20 -16.58 16.96
CA GLY A 247 27.35 -17.63 17.56
C GLY A 247 26.40 -17.16 18.65
N THR A 248 26.40 -15.87 19.00
CA THR A 248 25.49 -15.28 20.00
C THR A 248 24.38 -14.50 19.30
N HIS A 249 23.13 -14.73 19.72
CA HIS A 249 21.98 -13.97 19.24
C HIS A 249 21.88 -12.65 20.00
N ILE A 250 22.01 -11.53 19.28
CA ILE A 250 21.95 -10.18 19.83
C ILE A 250 20.67 -9.51 19.32
N PHE A 251 19.86 -9.00 20.25
CA PHE A 251 18.75 -8.12 19.92
C PHE A 251 19.27 -6.73 19.57
N VAL A 252 18.90 -6.22 18.39
CA VAL A 252 19.26 -4.87 17.93
C VAL A 252 18.32 -3.87 18.62
N GLY A 253 18.67 -3.52 19.86
CA GLY A 253 17.91 -2.61 20.71
C GLY A 253 18.26 -1.14 20.52
N SER A 254 17.57 -0.29 21.28
CA SER A 254 17.84 1.14 21.35
C SER A 254 18.98 1.47 22.31
N CYS A 255 19.61 2.61 22.09
CA CYS A 255 20.47 3.27 23.05
C CYS A 255 19.69 3.65 24.33
N GLU A 256 20.42 3.84 25.44
CA GLU A 256 19.83 4.14 26.76
C GLU A 256 19.07 5.49 26.77
N ARG A 257 19.62 6.51 26.09
CA ARG A 257 19.07 7.87 26.07
C ARG A 257 18.66 8.30 24.67
N ALA A 258 17.54 7.77 24.17
CA ALA A 258 17.01 8.17 22.85
C ALA A 258 16.76 9.69 22.74
N SER A 259 16.41 10.35 23.85
CA SER A 259 16.22 11.81 23.93
C SER A 259 17.45 12.65 23.56
N THR A 260 18.67 12.08 23.60
CA THR A 260 19.91 12.78 23.23
C THR A 260 20.40 12.41 21.83
N ARG A 261 19.64 11.65 21.03
CA ARG A 261 20.02 11.27 19.67
C ARG A 261 19.14 11.95 18.65
N VAL A 262 19.74 12.36 17.52
CA VAL A 262 19.01 12.91 16.38
C VAL A 262 18.38 11.78 15.56
N ASN A 263 19.17 10.74 15.28
CA ASN A 263 18.79 9.65 14.40
C ASN A 263 18.36 8.42 15.20
N TRP A 264 17.23 7.83 14.82
CA TRP A 264 16.66 6.66 15.45
C TRP A 264 17.25 5.36 14.90
N ASP A 265 17.08 5.03 13.62
CA ASP A 265 17.35 3.70 13.06
C ASP A 265 18.27 3.68 11.82
N GLY A 266 18.95 4.80 11.58
CA GLY A 266 19.78 5.05 10.41
C GLY A 266 19.10 5.86 9.31
N VAL A 267 17.79 6.05 9.39
CA VAL A 267 16.99 6.79 8.40
C VAL A 267 16.07 7.80 9.07
N HIS A 268 15.36 7.39 10.12
CA HIS A 268 14.34 8.20 10.77
C HIS A 268 14.88 8.99 11.95
N TYR A 269 14.16 10.05 12.32
CA TYR A 269 14.49 10.89 13.46
C TYR A 269 13.83 10.37 14.74
N THR A 270 14.49 10.59 15.87
CA THR A 270 13.89 10.34 17.19
C THR A 270 12.71 11.29 17.43
N GLU A 271 11.82 10.94 18.35
CA GLU A 271 10.74 11.79 18.84
C GLU A 271 11.29 13.13 19.35
N ALA A 272 12.43 13.10 20.06
CA ALA A 272 13.08 14.30 20.55
C ALA A 272 13.51 15.23 19.41
N ALA A 273 14.12 14.68 18.35
CA ALA A 273 14.47 15.44 17.15
C ALA A 273 13.22 15.97 16.41
N ASN A 274 12.17 15.16 16.29
CA ASN A 274 10.89 15.58 15.69
C ASN A 274 10.23 16.73 16.48
N ASN A 275 10.36 16.71 17.81
CA ASN A 275 9.82 17.73 18.70
C ASN A 275 10.56 19.08 18.56
N THR A 276 11.85 19.07 18.16
CA THR A 276 12.60 20.31 17.89
C THR A 276 12.08 21.05 16.65
N ALA A 277 11.46 20.32 15.72
CA ALA A 277 10.79 20.90 14.54
C ALA A 277 9.39 21.46 14.85
N ARG A 278 9.06 21.69 16.12
CA ARG A 278 7.80 22.30 16.55
C ARG A 278 7.58 23.66 15.90
N ILE A 279 6.44 23.80 15.25
CA ILE A 279 6.00 25.05 14.66
C ILE A 279 5.29 25.85 15.76
N PHE A 280 5.87 26.98 16.17
CA PHE A 280 5.15 27.98 16.95
C PHE A 280 4.33 28.83 15.99
N THR A 281 3.06 28.47 15.77
CA THR A 281 2.15 29.31 14.97
C THR A 281 1.81 30.58 15.75
N THR A 282 2.20 31.75 15.23
CA THR A 282 1.96 33.05 15.87
C THR A 282 0.55 33.61 15.63
N LYS A 283 -0.28 32.90 14.85
CA LYS A 283 -1.71 33.19 14.64
C LYS A 283 -2.54 31.91 14.77
N ASN A 284 -3.71 32.01 15.40
CA ASN A 284 -4.69 30.94 15.50
C ASN A 284 -5.28 30.63 14.12
N CYS A 285 -4.66 29.73 13.36
CA CYS A 285 -5.32 29.04 12.26
C CYS A 285 -6.16 27.90 12.86
N ASP A 286 -7.46 27.88 12.57
CA ASP A 286 -8.38 26.84 13.03
C ASP A 286 -8.67 25.87 11.88
N PHE A 287 -7.96 24.75 11.87
CA PHE A 287 -8.15 23.68 10.89
C PHE A 287 -9.01 22.57 11.53
N PRO A 288 -10.20 22.25 10.99
CA PRO A 288 -11.05 21.21 11.56
C PRO A 288 -10.58 19.78 11.25
N ALA A 289 -9.68 19.63 10.26
CA ALA A 289 -9.14 18.34 9.84
C ALA A 289 -7.76 18.51 9.18
N ILE A 290 -6.97 17.43 9.17
CA ILE A 290 -5.70 17.33 8.45
C ILE A 290 -5.75 16.14 7.49
N PHE A 291 -5.41 16.36 6.22
CA PHE A 291 -5.21 15.29 5.23
C PHE A 291 -3.75 15.22 4.86
N ASN A 292 -3.09 14.13 5.26
CA ASN A 292 -1.64 14.00 5.16
C ASN A 292 -1.22 13.06 4.03
N PHE A 293 -0.23 13.49 3.24
CA PHE A 293 0.41 12.73 2.18
C PHE A 293 1.92 12.68 2.46
N GLY A 294 2.56 11.56 2.15
CA GLY A 294 3.98 11.47 2.44
C GLY A 294 4.61 10.10 2.48
N ALA A 295 5.82 10.09 3.00
CA ALA A 295 6.65 8.91 3.20
C ALA A 295 6.74 8.51 4.69
N SER A 296 7.79 7.79 5.07
CA SER A 296 7.97 7.24 6.42
C SER A 296 8.03 8.26 7.55
N ASN A 297 8.51 9.48 7.31
CA ASN A 297 8.53 10.55 8.31
C ASN A 297 7.12 11.11 8.64
N ALA A 298 6.14 10.84 7.77
CA ALA A 298 4.74 11.25 7.94
C ALA A 298 3.78 10.04 8.04
N ASP A 299 4.29 8.81 8.04
CA ASP A 299 3.51 7.58 8.09
C ASP A 299 3.00 7.31 9.51
N THR A 300 1.68 7.29 9.69
CA THR A 300 1.02 7.00 10.98
C THR A 300 0.65 5.52 11.16
N GLY A 301 1.11 4.64 10.26
CA GLY A 301 0.85 3.20 10.26
C GLY A 301 0.25 2.66 8.96
N GLY A 302 0.30 3.42 7.86
CA GLY A 302 -0.18 3.00 6.54
C GLY A 302 0.57 1.77 6.00
N LEU A 303 1.90 1.72 6.14
CA LEU A 303 2.64 0.50 5.79
C LEU A 303 2.27 -0.67 6.72
N ALA A 304 2.09 -0.40 8.01
CA ALA A 304 1.72 -1.41 8.99
C ALA A 304 0.35 -2.04 8.71
N ALA A 305 -0.61 -1.23 8.28
CA ALA A 305 -1.96 -1.68 7.94
C ALA A 305 -2.01 -2.55 6.67
N ALA A 306 -1.19 -2.22 5.67
CA ALA A 306 -1.16 -2.95 4.41
C ALA A 306 -0.20 -4.15 4.39
N PHE A 307 0.88 -4.09 5.17
CA PHE A 307 1.98 -5.03 5.10
C PHE A 307 2.45 -5.49 6.48
N ARG A 308 3.49 -4.86 7.02
CA ARG A 308 4.14 -5.26 8.28
C ARG A 308 4.32 -4.06 9.17
N ALA A 309 4.02 -4.23 10.44
CA ALA A 309 4.33 -3.23 11.45
C ALA A 309 5.83 -3.26 11.80
N PRO A 310 6.49 -2.10 11.99
CA PRO A 310 7.77 -2.04 12.67
C PRO A 310 7.68 -2.75 14.03
N PRO A 311 8.65 -3.61 14.40
CA PRO A 311 8.64 -4.32 15.68
C PRO A 311 8.92 -3.37 16.87
N TRP A 312 8.95 -3.89 18.09
CA TRP A 312 9.62 -3.19 19.20
C TRP A 312 11.11 -2.98 18.85
N PRO A 313 11.79 -1.85 19.14
CA PRO A 313 11.42 -0.76 20.07
C PRO A 313 10.78 0.50 19.45
N TYR A 314 10.19 0.41 18.25
CA TYR A 314 9.46 1.56 17.69
C TYR A 314 8.27 1.94 18.59
N GLY A 315 8.07 3.22 18.86
CA GLY A 315 7.06 3.75 19.77
C GLY A 315 7.36 3.67 21.28
N GLN A 316 8.57 3.24 21.68
CA GLN A 316 8.96 3.08 23.08
C GLN A 316 8.85 4.34 23.97
N THR A 317 9.12 5.54 23.47
CA THR A 317 9.28 6.75 24.31
C THR A 317 7.95 7.37 24.70
N TYR A 318 6.95 7.33 23.83
CA TYR A 318 5.63 7.95 24.06
C TYR A 318 4.49 6.95 24.13
N PHE A 319 4.44 5.99 23.20
CA PHE A 319 3.32 5.05 23.12
C PHE A 319 3.52 3.80 23.96
N HIS A 320 4.77 3.51 24.34
CA HIS A 320 5.22 2.32 25.07
C HIS A 320 4.81 1.00 24.39
N ARG A 321 4.61 1.04 23.07
CA ARG A 321 4.33 -0.08 22.17
C ARG A 321 4.55 0.35 20.73
N SER A 322 4.72 -0.60 19.82
CA SER A 322 4.70 -0.30 18.38
C SER A 322 3.33 0.20 17.95
N THR A 323 3.32 1.28 17.17
CA THR A 323 2.10 1.91 16.62
C THR A 323 2.12 1.99 15.09
N GLY A 324 3.02 1.26 14.44
CA GLY A 324 3.19 1.32 13.00
C GLY A 324 4.08 2.47 12.50
N ARG A 325 4.49 3.39 13.40
CA ARG A 325 5.34 4.55 13.09
C ARG A 325 6.82 4.19 13.08
N TYR A 326 7.57 4.79 12.17
CA TYR A 326 9.03 4.68 12.10
C TYR A 326 9.70 5.77 12.94
N SER A 327 9.44 5.74 14.24
CA SER A 327 10.06 6.59 15.26
C SER A 327 10.05 5.82 16.59
N ASP A 328 10.91 6.20 17.53
CA ASP A 328 10.79 5.77 18.93
C ASP A 328 9.54 6.31 19.61
N GLY A 329 8.84 7.28 19.02
CA GLY A 329 7.59 7.82 19.57
C GLY A 329 6.76 8.55 18.51
N ARG A 330 6.52 9.83 18.77
CA ARG A 330 5.72 10.72 17.90
C ARG A 330 6.53 11.22 16.70
N ILE A 331 5.83 11.40 15.59
CA ILE A 331 6.36 12.02 14.36
C ILE A 331 5.94 13.50 14.25
N ILE A 332 6.55 14.27 13.35
CA ILE A 332 6.27 15.71 13.17
C ILE A 332 4.76 15.98 13.01
N LEU A 333 4.06 15.13 12.25
CA LEU A 333 2.62 15.23 12.05
C LEU A 333 1.80 15.15 13.35
N ASP A 334 2.23 14.31 14.30
CA ASP A 334 1.54 14.17 15.60
C ASP A 334 1.65 15.49 16.39
N PHE A 335 2.79 16.17 16.33
CA PHE A 335 2.98 17.48 16.95
C PHE A 335 2.19 18.59 16.24
N ILE A 336 2.07 18.53 14.92
CA ILE A 336 1.21 19.45 14.14
C ILE A 336 -0.25 19.29 14.57
N ALA A 337 -0.76 18.05 14.63
CA ALA A 337 -2.13 17.77 15.06
C ALA A 337 -2.38 18.28 16.50
N GLN A 338 -1.44 18.02 17.43
CA GLN A 338 -1.52 18.53 18.80
C GLN A 338 -1.58 20.07 18.86
N ASN A 339 -0.79 20.76 18.04
CA ASN A 339 -0.78 22.22 18.01
C ASN A 339 -2.12 22.82 17.59
N PHE A 340 -2.87 22.12 16.72
CA PHE A 340 -4.22 22.51 16.32
C PHE A 340 -5.32 21.91 17.19
N GLY A 341 -4.99 21.24 18.31
CA GLY A 341 -5.97 20.62 19.19
C GLY A 341 -6.72 19.42 18.57
N LEU A 342 -6.16 18.81 17.53
CA LEU A 342 -6.74 17.67 16.82
C LEU A 342 -6.19 16.33 17.36
N PRO A 343 -6.97 15.24 17.26
CA PRO A 343 -6.48 13.90 17.55
C PRO A 343 -5.43 13.45 16.52
N TYR A 344 -4.64 12.44 16.88
CA TYR A 344 -3.71 11.82 15.93
C TYR A 344 -4.46 11.16 14.77
N LEU A 345 -3.91 11.31 13.56
CA LEU A 345 -4.55 10.83 12.36
C LEU A 345 -4.48 9.30 12.21
N SER A 346 -5.62 8.70 11.91
CA SER A 346 -5.71 7.30 11.49
C SER A 346 -5.10 7.12 10.09
N PRO A 347 -4.31 6.07 9.85
CA PRO A 347 -3.85 5.76 8.49
C PRO A 347 -5.02 5.27 7.63
N TYR A 348 -5.13 5.78 6.41
CA TYR A 348 -6.20 5.46 5.46
C TYR A 348 -6.28 3.97 5.14
N LEU A 349 -5.19 3.21 5.25
CA LEU A 349 -5.20 1.77 4.96
C LEU A 349 -5.67 0.91 6.13
N ASN A 350 -5.84 1.49 7.31
CA ASN A 350 -6.28 0.74 8.49
C ASN A 350 -7.79 0.56 8.50
N SER A 351 -8.22 -0.70 8.54
CA SER A 351 -9.62 -1.11 8.51
C SER A 351 -10.25 -1.29 9.89
N LEU A 352 -9.44 -1.30 10.95
CA LEU A 352 -9.91 -1.57 12.31
C LEU A 352 -9.74 -0.36 13.22
N GLY A 353 -10.85 0.14 13.79
CA GLY A 353 -10.82 1.19 14.82
C GLY A 353 -10.40 2.56 14.32
N SER A 354 -10.41 2.79 13.00
CA SER A 354 -10.07 4.09 12.41
C SER A 354 -11.16 5.12 12.68
N ASN A 355 -10.73 6.30 13.10
CA ASN A 355 -11.57 7.49 13.22
C ASN A 355 -11.03 8.55 12.24
N PHE A 356 -11.88 9.00 11.33
CA PHE A 356 -11.54 9.98 10.29
C PHE A 356 -12.25 11.32 10.46
N THR A 357 -12.96 11.55 11.57
CA THR A 357 -13.73 12.79 11.82
C THR A 357 -12.88 14.04 11.61
N HIS A 358 -11.60 13.98 12.00
CA HIS A 358 -10.62 15.06 11.88
C HIS A 358 -9.54 14.81 10.81
N GLY A 359 -9.85 13.97 9.82
CA GLY A 359 -9.00 13.70 8.67
C GLY A 359 -8.28 12.34 8.71
N ALA A 360 -7.34 12.14 7.80
CA ALA A 360 -6.69 10.85 7.55
C ALA A 360 -5.26 11.02 7.04
N SER A 361 -4.41 10.04 7.29
CA SER A 361 -3.07 9.95 6.71
C SER A 361 -3.03 8.93 5.57
N PHE A 362 -2.64 9.37 4.36
CA PHE A 362 -2.40 8.53 3.19
C PHE A 362 -0.92 8.20 3.01
N ALA A 363 -0.05 8.78 3.86
CA ALA A 363 1.38 8.53 3.82
C ALA A 363 1.72 7.07 4.13
N THR A 364 2.74 6.54 3.45
CA THR A 364 3.26 5.21 3.75
C THR A 364 4.79 5.19 3.70
N PHE A 365 5.41 4.37 4.53
CA PHE A 365 6.86 4.19 4.57
C PHE A 365 7.43 3.87 3.19
N GLY A 366 8.56 4.47 2.83
CA GLY A 366 9.22 4.20 1.56
C GLY A 366 8.47 4.71 0.32
N SER A 367 7.42 5.51 0.46
CA SER A 367 6.75 6.14 -0.70
C SER A 367 7.66 7.15 -1.40
N THR A 368 7.60 7.13 -2.72
CA THR A 368 8.22 8.09 -3.64
C THR A 368 7.15 8.98 -4.29
N ILE A 369 7.53 10.10 -4.88
CA ILE A 369 6.63 10.94 -5.68
C ILE A 369 6.25 10.20 -6.97
N ARG A 370 7.23 9.62 -7.65
CA ARG A 370 7.02 8.82 -8.87
C ARG A 370 6.96 7.34 -8.57
N ILE A 371 6.43 6.57 -9.51
CA ILE A 371 6.53 5.11 -9.49
C ILE A 371 8.00 4.67 -9.32
N PRO A 372 8.33 3.92 -8.26
CA PRO A 372 9.73 3.55 -8.04
C PRO A 372 10.11 2.36 -8.93
N ASN A 373 11.38 2.30 -9.33
CA ASN A 373 11.94 1.15 -10.04
C ASN A 373 12.13 -0.07 -9.14
N SER A 374 11.53 -0.11 -7.95
CA SER A 374 11.58 -1.25 -7.03
C SER A 374 10.51 -1.05 -5.95
N VAL A 375 9.44 -1.84 -5.92
CA VAL A 375 8.42 -1.83 -4.86
C VAL A 375 8.49 -3.11 -4.01
N MET A 376 8.03 -3.05 -2.76
CA MET A 376 7.84 -4.21 -1.89
C MET A 376 6.81 -5.18 -2.49
N PRO A 377 7.18 -6.38 -2.98
CA PRO A 377 6.22 -7.36 -3.47
C PRO A 377 5.95 -8.39 -2.37
N TYR A 378 4.68 -8.60 -2.02
CA TYR A 378 4.29 -9.84 -1.34
C TYR A 378 3.91 -10.88 -2.41
N GLY A 379 4.90 -11.69 -2.78
CA GLY A 379 4.74 -13.02 -3.35
C GLY A 379 5.58 -14.00 -2.52
N PHE A 380 5.65 -15.29 -2.91
CA PHE A 380 6.61 -16.22 -2.29
C PHE A 380 7.99 -15.56 -2.27
N GLU A 381 8.54 -15.34 -1.08
CA GLU A 381 9.77 -14.58 -0.85
C GLU A 381 10.98 -15.26 -1.53
N PHE A 382 10.94 -16.59 -1.58
CA PHE A 382 11.96 -17.40 -2.23
C PHE A 382 11.30 -18.59 -2.95
N PRO A 383 10.70 -18.39 -4.13
CA PRO A 383 9.91 -19.43 -4.79
C PRO A 383 10.77 -20.62 -5.24
N HIS A 384 12.06 -20.38 -5.52
CA HIS A 384 12.99 -21.39 -6.01
C HIS A 384 13.86 -22.04 -4.92
N VAL A 385 13.73 -21.60 -3.67
CA VAL A 385 14.55 -22.12 -2.57
C VAL A 385 13.68 -23.01 -1.71
N THR A 386 14.05 -24.28 -1.66
CA THR A 386 13.36 -25.35 -0.95
C THR A 386 13.20 -25.03 0.54
N CYS A 387 12.01 -25.30 1.10
CA CYS A 387 11.76 -25.06 2.52
C CYS A 387 12.46 -26.10 3.40
N CYS A 388 12.26 -27.38 3.14
CA CYS A 388 12.86 -28.50 3.84
C CYS A 388 14.01 -29.09 3.01
N GLY A 389 15.23 -28.70 3.36
CA GLY A 389 16.43 -29.11 2.64
C GLY A 389 17.66 -28.51 3.31
N TYR A 390 18.84 -28.85 2.78
CA TYR A 390 20.09 -28.42 3.37
C TYR A 390 21.15 -28.22 2.31
N GLY A 391 21.87 -27.09 2.38
CA GLY A 391 23.02 -26.81 1.51
C GLY A 391 22.66 -26.31 0.11
N GLY A 392 23.69 -25.86 -0.62
CA GLY A 392 23.55 -25.36 -1.99
C GLY A 392 22.82 -24.02 -2.11
N LYS A 393 22.80 -23.47 -3.34
CA LYS A 393 22.18 -22.18 -3.67
C LYS A 393 20.66 -22.16 -3.45
N TYR A 394 20.01 -23.33 -3.55
CA TYR A 394 18.55 -23.48 -3.50
C TYR A 394 18.05 -24.20 -2.25
N ASN A 395 18.90 -24.34 -1.22
CA ASN A 395 18.60 -25.12 -0.02
C ASN A 395 18.16 -26.56 -0.35
N TYR A 396 18.81 -27.17 -1.35
CA TYR A 396 18.53 -28.51 -1.84
C TYR A 396 19.83 -29.19 -2.24
N ASP A 397 19.96 -30.44 -1.84
CA ASP A 397 21.06 -31.35 -2.12
C ASP A 397 20.46 -32.76 -2.17
N ASP A 398 20.70 -33.50 -3.25
CA ASP A 398 20.17 -34.85 -3.47
C ASP A 398 20.78 -35.91 -2.55
N HIS A 399 21.82 -35.55 -1.79
CA HIS A 399 22.43 -36.36 -0.75
C HIS A 399 21.97 -35.97 0.67
N ALA A 400 21.14 -34.93 0.81
CA ALA A 400 20.64 -34.41 2.08
C ALA A 400 19.13 -34.14 2.05
N LEU A 401 18.35 -35.21 1.98
CA LEU A 401 16.90 -35.15 1.82
C LEU A 401 16.18 -34.68 3.09
N CYS A 402 15.02 -34.05 2.92
CA CYS A 402 14.15 -33.63 4.02
C CYS A 402 13.86 -34.78 5.00
N GLY A 403 14.06 -34.55 6.29
CA GLY A 403 13.89 -35.56 7.35
C GLY A 403 15.07 -36.53 7.51
N GLN A 404 16.05 -36.53 6.61
CA GLN A 404 17.25 -37.34 6.73
C GLN A 404 18.17 -36.80 7.82
N THR A 405 18.82 -37.68 8.57
CA THR A 405 19.95 -37.29 9.42
C THR A 405 21.23 -37.33 8.61
N ILE A 406 21.83 -36.17 8.38
CA ILE A 406 23.11 -36.01 7.69
C ILE A 406 24.23 -35.73 8.68
N ASN A 407 25.46 -36.09 8.33
CA ASN A 407 26.63 -35.76 9.12
C ASN A 407 27.33 -34.54 8.52
N ILE A 408 27.32 -33.44 9.25
CA ILE A 408 27.99 -32.20 8.86
C ILE A 408 29.14 -32.01 9.84
N ASN A 409 30.38 -32.12 9.36
CA ASN A 409 31.59 -31.89 10.16
C ASN A 409 31.62 -32.68 11.49
N GLY A 410 31.18 -33.94 11.48
CA GLY A 410 31.15 -34.81 12.66
C GLY A 410 29.88 -34.69 13.51
N THR A 411 28.99 -33.75 13.20
CA THR A 411 27.72 -33.55 13.91
C THR A 411 26.54 -34.10 13.10
N LYS A 412 25.76 -35.00 13.71
CA LYS A 412 24.51 -35.51 13.13
C LYS A 412 23.43 -34.43 13.22
N LYS A 413 22.86 -34.02 12.09
CA LYS A 413 21.78 -33.03 12.00
C LYS A 413 20.64 -33.60 11.17
N VAL A 414 19.41 -33.42 11.65
CA VAL A 414 18.22 -33.71 10.84
C VAL A 414 17.99 -32.55 9.88
N VAL A 415 17.85 -32.84 8.59
CA VAL A 415 17.44 -31.88 7.58
C VAL A 415 15.99 -31.51 7.86
N GLY A 416 15.78 -30.27 8.31
CA GLY A 416 14.49 -29.78 8.80
C GLY A 416 13.85 -28.75 7.88
N SER A 417 12.61 -28.38 8.20
CA SER A 417 11.87 -27.34 7.50
C SER A 417 12.39 -25.94 7.77
N CYS A 418 12.20 -25.05 6.81
CA CYS A 418 12.38 -23.62 6.97
C CYS A 418 11.40 -23.05 8.00
N LYS A 419 11.75 -21.90 8.59
CA LYS A 419 10.95 -21.24 9.63
C LYS A 419 9.57 -20.78 9.16
N ASN A 420 9.41 -20.48 7.87
CA ASN A 420 8.14 -20.03 7.30
C ASN A 420 7.81 -20.72 5.97
N PRO A 421 7.18 -21.91 6.01
CA PRO A 421 6.83 -22.65 4.80
C PRO A 421 5.86 -21.92 3.87
N SER A 422 5.07 -20.98 4.39
CA SER A 422 4.10 -20.20 3.59
C SER A 422 4.74 -19.24 2.60
N THR A 423 6.05 -18.94 2.74
CA THR A 423 6.80 -18.08 1.81
C THR A 423 7.61 -18.84 0.77
N ARG A 424 7.50 -20.18 0.73
CA ARG A 424 8.19 -21.05 -0.24
C ARG A 424 7.18 -21.76 -1.14
N VAL A 425 7.49 -21.87 -2.44
CA VAL A 425 6.71 -22.71 -3.36
C VAL A 425 7.08 -24.18 -3.19
N ILE A 426 8.37 -24.45 -3.04
CA ILE A 426 8.95 -25.80 -3.05
C ILE A 426 9.22 -26.26 -1.62
N TRP A 427 8.69 -27.43 -1.25
CA TRP A 427 8.86 -28.07 0.04
C TRP A 427 10.21 -28.78 0.15
N ASP A 428 10.55 -29.72 -0.75
CA ASP A 428 11.72 -30.61 -0.61
C ASP A 428 12.52 -30.80 -1.91
N GLY A 429 12.47 -29.81 -2.80
CA GLY A 429 13.09 -29.85 -4.14
C GLY A 429 12.17 -30.42 -5.22
N THR A 430 11.16 -31.19 -4.83
CA THR A 430 10.23 -31.85 -5.78
C THR A 430 8.78 -31.47 -5.52
N HIS A 431 8.35 -31.48 -4.26
CA HIS A 431 6.95 -31.27 -3.88
C HIS A 431 6.65 -29.82 -3.55
N TYR A 432 5.39 -29.40 -3.72
CA TYR A 432 4.94 -28.08 -3.32
C TYR A 432 4.63 -28.01 -1.83
N THR A 433 4.81 -26.83 -1.24
CA THR A 433 4.34 -26.54 0.12
C THR A 433 2.82 -26.57 0.20
N GLU A 434 2.26 -26.75 1.40
CA GLU A 434 0.81 -26.66 1.65
C GLU A 434 0.23 -25.34 1.12
N ALA A 435 0.90 -24.21 1.36
CA ALA A 435 0.48 -22.90 0.87
C ALA A 435 0.41 -22.86 -0.66
N ALA A 436 1.40 -23.43 -1.36
CA ALA A 436 1.39 -23.54 -2.81
C ALA A 436 0.30 -24.50 -3.31
N ASN A 437 0.13 -25.67 -2.69
CA ASN A 437 -0.92 -26.63 -3.04
C ASN A 437 -2.33 -26.06 -2.85
N LYS A 438 -2.57 -25.30 -1.78
CA LYS A 438 -3.85 -24.64 -1.55
C LYS A 438 -4.20 -23.66 -2.67
N ILE A 439 -3.22 -22.86 -3.09
CA ILE A 439 -3.41 -21.89 -4.19
C ILE A 439 -3.71 -22.59 -5.52
N ILE A 440 -3.07 -23.74 -5.78
CA ILE A 440 -3.34 -24.56 -6.97
C ILE A 440 -4.75 -25.16 -6.89
N PHE A 441 -5.12 -25.72 -5.74
CA PHE A 441 -6.43 -26.31 -5.52
C PHE A 441 -7.57 -25.30 -5.72
N ASP A 442 -7.43 -24.07 -5.23
CA ASP A 442 -8.44 -23.02 -5.38
C ASP A 442 -8.70 -22.66 -6.87
N GLN A 443 -7.71 -22.82 -7.74
CA GLN A 443 -7.86 -22.58 -9.19
C GLN A 443 -8.47 -23.76 -9.95
N ILE A 444 -8.14 -24.99 -9.53
CA ILE A 444 -8.73 -26.20 -10.07
C ILE A 444 -10.20 -26.28 -9.62
N SER A 445 -10.46 -26.01 -8.34
CA SER A 445 -11.81 -26.11 -7.75
C SER A 445 -12.77 -25.06 -8.28
N SER A 446 -12.27 -23.91 -8.74
CA SER A 446 -13.08 -22.88 -9.40
C SER A 446 -13.43 -23.23 -10.86
N GLY A 447 -12.86 -24.28 -11.43
CA GLY A 447 -13.11 -24.69 -12.82
C GLY A 447 -12.40 -23.84 -13.87
N VAL A 448 -11.67 -22.80 -13.43
CA VAL A 448 -10.95 -21.86 -14.30
C VAL A 448 -9.81 -22.54 -15.07
N LEU A 449 -9.29 -23.65 -14.53
CA LEU A 449 -8.22 -24.46 -15.15
C LEU A 449 -8.69 -25.80 -15.72
N THR A 450 -10.00 -26.05 -15.78
CA THR A 450 -10.56 -27.27 -16.36
C THR A 450 -11.17 -26.98 -17.73
N ASP A 451 -11.10 -27.93 -18.66
CA ASP A 451 -11.79 -27.85 -19.94
C ASP A 451 -12.68 -29.09 -20.12
N PRO A 452 -14.02 -28.93 -20.18
CA PRO A 452 -14.76 -27.67 -20.05
C PRO A 452 -14.64 -27.08 -18.62
N PRO A 453 -14.83 -25.76 -18.45
CA PRO A 453 -14.65 -25.08 -17.17
C PRO A 453 -15.72 -25.50 -16.15
N ILE A 454 -15.43 -26.59 -15.44
CA ILE A 454 -16.29 -27.23 -14.45
C ILE A 454 -15.68 -26.99 -13.07
N SER A 455 -16.35 -26.19 -12.25
CA SER A 455 -16.00 -25.99 -10.85
C SER A 455 -16.31 -27.25 -10.03
N LEU A 456 -15.40 -27.63 -9.11
CA LEU A 456 -15.56 -28.73 -8.15
C LEU A 456 -16.51 -28.38 -6.98
N ASN A 457 -17.33 -27.33 -7.10
CA ASN A 457 -18.26 -26.92 -6.05
C ASN A 457 -19.45 -27.91 -5.97
N LEU A 458 -19.29 -28.94 -5.13
CA LEU A 458 -20.22 -30.07 -4.97
C LEU A 458 -21.49 -29.75 -4.16
N ASN A 459 -22.17 -28.64 -4.46
CA ASN A 459 -23.55 -28.41 -3.98
C ASN A 459 -24.62 -28.84 -4.99
N GLY A 460 -24.24 -29.58 -6.04
CA GLY A 460 -25.14 -29.99 -7.13
C GLY A 460 -24.97 -31.42 -7.65
N ILE A 461 -24.23 -32.31 -6.99
CA ILE A 461 -24.21 -33.74 -7.37
C ILE A 461 -25.32 -34.48 -6.64
N LYS A 462 -26.54 -34.33 -7.15
CA LYS A 462 -27.57 -35.38 -7.04
C LYS A 462 -27.97 -35.96 -8.40
N ASP A 463 -27.41 -35.48 -9.52
CA ASP A 463 -27.90 -35.89 -10.85
C ASP A 463 -26.80 -36.20 -11.89
N LEU A 464 -25.62 -36.64 -11.44
CA LEU A 464 -24.53 -37.07 -12.34
C LEU A 464 -24.58 -38.56 -12.70
N THR A 465 -25.76 -39.19 -12.64
CA THR A 465 -26.00 -40.56 -13.12
C THR A 465 -26.33 -40.64 -14.61
N LYS A 466 -26.20 -39.58 -15.42
CA LYS A 466 -26.57 -39.64 -16.85
C LYS A 466 -25.58 -39.18 -17.91
N LYS A 467 -24.37 -38.72 -17.58
CA LYS A 467 -23.35 -38.44 -18.62
C LYS A 467 -21.94 -38.80 -18.17
N LEU A 468 -21.74 -40.09 -17.98
CA LEU A 468 -20.42 -40.72 -18.10
C LEU A 468 -20.62 -41.95 -18.99
N VAL A 469 -20.53 -41.75 -20.29
CA VAL A 469 -20.35 -42.85 -21.25
C VAL A 469 -19.06 -42.54 -22.00
N CYS A 470 -18.03 -43.31 -21.66
CA CYS A 470 -16.77 -43.38 -22.35
C CYS A 470 -16.99 -43.78 -23.81
N SER A 471 -16.18 -43.21 -24.71
CA SER A 471 -16.03 -43.67 -26.07
C SER A 471 -15.62 -45.14 -26.11
N HIS A 472 -16.43 -46.00 -26.71
CA HIS A 472 -15.93 -47.10 -27.52
C HIS A 472 -16.93 -47.45 -28.62
N SER A 473 -16.39 -47.41 -29.85
CA SER A 473 -16.73 -48.22 -31.02
C SER A 473 -18.17 -48.71 -31.20
N ASP A 474 -18.78 -48.28 -32.31
CA ASP A 474 -19.64 -49.17 -33.09
C ASP A 474 -19.36 -48.97 -34.58
N PRO A 475 -19.29 -50.06 -35.36
CA PRO A 475 -19.89 -50.05 -36.66
C PRO A 475 -21.12 -50.98 -36.68
N ALA A 476 -22.14 -50.45 -37.31
CA ALA A 476 -23.26 -51.12 -37.97
C ALA A 476 -24.59 -51.30 -37.21
N TRP A 477 -25.55 -50.50 -37.71
CA TRP A 477 -26.90 -50.87 -38.13
C TRP A 477 -27.93 -51.26 -37.06
N GLY A 478 -28.95 -50.41 -36.94
CA GLY A 478 -30.21 -50.80 -36.31
C GLY A 478 -31.18 -49.65 -36.01
N GLY A 479 -31.67 -48.97 -37.06
CA GLY A 479 -33.01 -48.36 -37.15
C GLY A 479 -33.60 -47.54 -35.98
N GLY A 480 -33.91 -46.26 -36.27
CA GLY A 480 -35.17 -45.67 -35.82
C GLY A 480 -35.08 -44.36 -35.03
N ASN A 481 -35.23 -43.26 -35.78
CA ASN A 481 -35.81 -41.97 -35.39
C ASN A 481 -35.03 -41.01 -34.47
N ALA A 482 -34.19 -40.17 -35.10
CA ALA A 482 -34.05 -38.77 -34.75
C ALA A 482 -33.73 -37.93 -36.01
N ILE A 483 -34.62 -37.00 -36.34
CA ILE A 483 -34.41 -35.84 -37.23
C ILE A 483 -35.20 -34.72 -36.53
N GLY A 484 -34.72 -33.52 -36.26
CA GLY A 484 -33.46 -32.84 -36.49
C GLY A 484 -33.68 -31.39 -36.05
N GLN A 485 -32.60 -30.75 -35.61
CA GLN A 485 -32.29 -29.32 -35.73
C GLN A 485 -33.26 -28.21 -35.23
N GLN A 486 -32.68 -27.41 -34.33
CA GLN A 486 -32.59 -25.94 -34.37
C GLN A 486 -33.83 -25.11 -33.98
N LEU A 487 -33.79 -24.50 -32.79
CA LEU A 487 -34.44 -23.22 -32.53
C LEU A 487 -33.61 -22.38 -31.55
N ASP A 488 -32.97 -21.37 -32.13
CA ASP A 488 -32.30 -20.24 -31.49
C ASP A 488 -33.22 -19.50 -30.51
N LEU A 489 -32.71 -19.21 -29.31
CA LEU A 489 -33.28 -18.21 -28.39
C LEU A 489 -32.91 -16.78 -28.85
N GLU A 490 -33.22 -16.47 -30.10
CA GLU A 490 -33.39 -15.10 -30.58
C GLU A 490 -34.82 -14.98 -31.11
N LYS A 491 -35.79 -14.74 -30.21
CA LYS A 491 -37.10 -14.07 -30.46
C LYS A 491 -38.11 -14.38 -29.34
N LEU A 492 -38.06 -13.63 -28.25
CA LEU A 492 -39.27 -13.15 -27.55
C LEU A 492 -39.15 -11.66 -27.21
N ALA A 493 -38.49 -10.92 -28.11
CA ALA A 493 -38.79 -9.52 -28.34
C ALA A 493 -39.40 -9.44 -29.74
N THR A 494 -40.71 -9.39 -29.82
CA THR A 494 -41.41 -8.97 -31.04
C THR A 494 -41.43 -7.46 -31.06
N ILE A 495 -40.85 -6.89 -32.11
CA ILE A 495 -40.91 -5.47 -32.44
C ILE A 495 -42.12 -5.31 -33.34
N ASP A 496 -43.20 -4.82 -32.75
CA ASP A 496 -44.38 -4.39 -33.48
C ASP A 496 -44.26 -2.86 -33.57
N GLY A 497 -44.79 -2.24 -34.62
CA GLY A 497 -44.60 -0.83 -34.95
C GLY A 497 -45.15 0.23 -33.98
N GLU A 498 -45.16 0.02 -32.66
CA GLU A 498 -46.14 -0.67 -31.76
C GLU A 498 -45.55 -0.59 -30.32
N GLY A 499 -44.29 -1.02 -30.20
CA GLY A 499 -43.43 -0.91 -29.03
C GLY A 499 -42.99 -2.27 -28.48
N MET A 500 -41.81 -2.33 -27.87
CA MET A 500 -41.14 -3.54 -27.36
C MET A 500 -41.80 -3.98 -26.06
N THR A 501 -42.63 -5.02 -26.09
CA THR A 501 -43.30 -5.57 -24.90
C THR A 501 -42.41 -6.60 -24.18
N LEU A 502 -41.96 -6.32 -22.96
CA LEU A 502 -41.32 -7.27 -22.04
C LEU A 502 -42.36 -7.87 -21.09
N LEU A 503 -42.40 -9.20 -21.00
CA LEU A 503 -43.11 -9.95 -19.95
C LEU A 503 -42.08 -10.45 -18.94
N VAL A 504 -42.23 -10.06 -17.67
CA VAL A 504 -41.37 -10.51 -16.56
C VAL A 504 -42.24 -11.20 -15.51
N GLU A 505 -41.89 -12.44 -15.15
CA GLU A 505 -42.52 -13.20 -14.07
C GLU A 505 -41.85 -12.87 -12.72
N VAL A 506 -42.64 -12.53 -11.71
CA VAL A 506 -42.18 -12.27 -10.34
C VAL A 506 -42.99 -13.13 -9.36
N LEU A 507 -42.30 -13.99 -8.61
CA LEU A 507 -42.87 -14.79 -7.52
C LEU A 507 -42.84 -13.98 -6.21
N LEU A 508 -44.00 -13.85 -5.55
CA LEU A 508 -44.13 -13.31 -4.19
C LEU A 508 -44.57 -14.45 -3.25
N GLU A 509 -43.94 -14.51 -2.08
CA GLU A 509 -43.83 -15.73 -1.28
C GLU A 509 -45.13 -16.33 -0.70
N ASP A 510 -46.30 -15.69 -0.79
CA ASP A 510 -47.58 -16.27 -0.30
C ASP A 510 -48.83 -15.67 -1.02
N GLY A 511 -48.84 -15.63 -2.35
CA GLY A 511 -49.99 -15.14 -3.13
C GLY A 511 -49.96 -15.48 -4.64
N PRO A 512 -51.07 -15.30 -5.37
CA PRO A 512 -51.18 -15.68 -6.78
C PRO A 512 -50.28 -14.83 -7.70
N MET A 513 -49.79 -15.47 -8.78
CA MET A 513 -48.85 -14.91 -9.75
C MET A 513 -49.29 -13.57 -10.35
N LEU A 514 -48.36 -12.63 -10.43
CA LEU A 514 -48.53 -11.32 -11.09
C LEU A 514 -47.65 -11.22 -12.34
N TYR A 515 -48.25 -10.81 -13.45
CA TYR A 515 -47.57 -10.57 -14.73
C TYR A 515 -47.33 -9.07 -14.93
N LEU A 516 -46.08 -8.65 -15.14
CA LEU A 516 -45.73 -7.27 -15.51
C LEU A 516 -45.42 -7.17 -17.01
N LYS A 517 -46.04 -6.19 -17.68
CA LYS A 517 -45.93 -5.90 -19.12
C LYS A 517 -45.33 -4.50 -19.32
N ALA A 518 -44.23 -4.35 -20.08
CA ALA A 518 -43.62 -3.04 -20.38
C ALA A 518 -43.38 -2.86 -21.89
N THR A 519 -43.85 -1.76 -22.53
CA THR A 519 -43.83 -1.55 -24.01
C THR A 519 -43.00 -0.32 -24.48
N LEU A 520 -42.04 -0.45 -25.42
CA LEU A 520 -41.08 0.59 -25.92
C LEU A 520 -41.13 0.87 -27.47
N LYS A 521 -41.69 1.97 -27.99
CA LYS A 521 -41.69 2.28 -29.46
C LYS A 521 -40.43 3.02 -29.97
N SER A 522 -39.82 2.55 -31.06
CA SER A 522 -38.86 3.29 -31.92
C SER A 522 -38.96 2.87 -33.39
N SER A 523 -38.95 3.79 -34.35
CA SER A 523 -38.80 3.50 -35.79
C SER A 523 -37.69 4.35 -36.42
N TRP A 524 -36.94 3.73 -37.34
CA TRP A 524 -35.70 4.19 -37.99
C TRP A 524 -35.91 4.95 -39.31
N MET A 525 -35.03 5.95 -39.53
CA MET A 525 -34.40 6.45 -40.79
C MET A 525 -35.28 7.05 -41.93
N PRO A 526 -34.69 7.76 -42.93
CA PRO A 526 -33.77 8.89 -42.87
C PRO A 526 -34.28 10.04 -43.78
N TYR A 527 -34.70 11.19 -43.28
CA TYR A 527 -34.75 12.43 -44.09
C TYR A 527 -34.86 13.63 -43.16
N THR A 528 -34.05 14.63 -43.44
CA THR A 528 -34.14 15.99 -42.91
C THR A 528 -35.57 16.52 -43.11
N ILE A 529 -36.22 17.04 -42.08
CA ILE A 529 -36.94 18.33 -42.12
C ILE A 529 -37.09 18.85 -40.69
N LYS A 530 -36.72 20.12 -40.57
CA LYS A 530 -36.64 20.98 -39.40
C LYS A 530 -38.05 21.42 -38.93
N PRO A 531 -38.14 22.15 -37.80
CA PRO A 531 -39.11 21.97 -36.72
C PRO A 531 -40.46 22.65 -37.01
N LYS A 532 -41.47 22.39 -36.18
CA LYS A 532 -42.18 23.49 -35.50
C LYS A 532 -43.12 23.02 -34.39
N TRP A 533 -43.14 23.88 -33.39
CA TRP A 533 -43.78 23.86 -32.09
C TRP A 533 -45.31 23.95 -32.13
N SER A 534 -45.88 23.84 -30.91
CA SER A 534 -47.07 24.51 -30.37
C SER A 534 -48.37 23.70 -30.46
N PHE A 535 -49.24 23.68 -29.45
CA PHE A 535 -49.38 24.51 -28.23
C PHE A 535 -49.52 23.65 -26.98
#